data_AF-A0A3C1YMC4-F1
#
_entry.id   AF-A0A3C1YMC4-F1
#
_cell.length_a   1.000
_cell.length_b   1.000
_cell.length_c   1.000
_cell.angle_alpha   90.00
_cell.angle_beta   90.00
_cell.angle_gamma   90.00
#
_symmetry.space_group_name_H-M   'P 1'
#
loop_
_entity.id
_entity.type
_entity.pdbx_description
1 polymer ?
#
loop_
_entity_poly.entity_id
_entity_poly.type
_entity_poly.pdbx_seq_one_letter_code
_entity_poly.pdbx_strand_id
1 'polypeptide(L)' 'MNGEGAREWARITGANVNKRMAIVLDDAVFSAPNIRGKITGGRSQIEGMENIEEARLLEIILKAG' A
#
# COMPACT_ATOMS: atom_id res chain seq x y z
N MET A 1 -1.65 -1.83 11.39
CA MET A 1 -2.09 -0.42 11.39
C MET A 1 -2.89 -0.09 12.62
N ASN A 2 -2.32 0.76 13.47
CA ASN A 2 -3.12 1.48 14.44
C ASN A 2 -4.10 2.43 13.71
N GLY A 3 -5.13 2.92 14.40
CA GLY A 3 -6.19 3.73 13.78
C GLY A 3 -5.71 5.05 13.14
N GLU A 4 -4.50 5.51 13.51
CA GLU A 4 -3.89 6.72 12.98
C GLU A 4 -3.18 6.48 11.65
N GLY A 5 -2.35 5.43 11.57
CA GLY A 5 -1.74 4.99 10.31
C GLY A 5 -2.78 4.70 9.23
N ALA A 6 -3.93 4.11 9.61
CA ALA A 6 -5.07 3.91 8.73
C ALA A 6 -5.66 5.20 8.16
N ARG A 7 -5.76 6.27 8.96
CA ARG A 7 -6.27 7.56 8.50
C ARG A 7 -5.28 8.24 7.57
N GLU A 8 -4.00 8.20 7.91
CA GLU A 8 -2.96 8.85 7.12
C GLU A 8 -2.73 8.14 5.78
N TRP A 9 -2.70 6.82 5.79
CA TRP A 9 -2.64 6.02 4.58
C TRP A 9 -3.84 6.26 3.66
N ALA A 10 -5.04 6.38 4.24
CA ALA A 10 -6.23 6.76 3.49
C ALA A 10 -6.14 8.16 2.88
N ARG A 11 -5.49 9.11 3.56
CA ARG A 11 -5.26 10.46 3.04
C ARG A 11 -4.30 10.42 1.85
N ILE A 12 -3.18 9.72 1.98
CA ILE A 12 -2.14 9.62 0.96
C ILE A 12 -2.68 8.93 -0.30
N THR A 13 -3.32 7.78 -0.13
CA THR A 13 -3.86 6.99 -1.26
C THR A 13 -5.03 7.70 -1.93
N GLY A 14 -5.90 8.37 -1.17
CA GLY A 14 -6.97 9.18 -1.73
C GLY A 14 -6.49 10.35 -2.59
N ALA A 15 -5.35 10.96 -2.23
CA ALA A 15 -4.76 12.06 -2.99
C ALA A 15 -3.97 11.60 -4.24
N ASN A 16 -3.69 10.29 -4.36
CA ASN A 16 -2.80 9.73 -5.38
C ASN A 16 -3.44 8.59 -6.18
N VAL A 17 -4.76 8.59 -6.31
CA VAL A 17 -5.49 7.67 -7.19
C VAL A 17 -4.95 7.77 -8.63
N ASN A 18 -4.81 6.61 -9.28
CA ASN A 18 -4.19 6.38 -10.58
C ASN A 18 -2.70 6.67 -10.68
N LYS A 19 -2.01 6.87 -9.55
CA LYS A 19 -0.55 6.97 -9.50
C LYS A 19 0.08 5.68 -8.97
N ARG A 20 1.35 5.46 -9.33
CA ARG A 20 2.17 4.40 -8.76
C ARG A 20 2.64 4.79 -7.38
N MET A 21 2.66 3.81 -6.48
CA MET A 21 3.20 3.94 -5.14
C MET A 21 4.36 2.96 -5.00
N ALA A 22 5.58 3.46 -4.84
CA ALA A 22 6.74 2.62 -4.61
C ALA A 22 6.76 2.11 -3.17
N ILE A 23 6.93 0.81 -3.01
CA ILE A 23 7.21 0.15 -1.74
C ILE A 23 8.70 -0.15 -1.74
N VAL A 24 9.42 0.49 -0.81
CA VAL A 24 10.88 0.43 -0.70
C VAL A 24 11.27 -0.36 0.54
N LEU A 25 12.18 -1.31 0.38
CA LEU A 25 12.77 -2.11 1.45
C LEU A 25 14.29 -2.15 1.23
N ASP A 26 15.07 -1.88 2.28
CA ASP A 26 16.54 -1.86 2.23
C ASP A 26 17.10 -1.05 1.04
N ASP A 27 16.56 0.16 0.85
CA ASP A 27 16.89 1.11 -0.22
C ASP A 27 16.61 0.60 -1.65
N ALA A 28 15.94 -0.54 -1.82
CA ALA A 28 15.52 -1.07 -3.10
C ALA A 28 14.00 -0.92 -3.30
N VAL A 29 13.59 -0.50 -4.51
CA VAL A 29 12.18 -0.51 -4.90
C VAL A 29 11.77 -1.96 -5.13
N PHE A 30 10.94 -2.48 -4.22
CA PHE A 30 10.49 -3.86 -4.27
C PHE A 30 9.22 -4.03 -5.12
N SER A 31 8.27 -3.10 -5.00
CA SER A 31 7.10 -3.06 -5.90
C SER A 31 6.60 -1.64 -6.11
N ALA A 32 5.88 -1.42 -7.21
CA ALA A 32 5.34 -0.10 -7.55
C ALA A 32 3.90 -0.17 -8.09
N PRO A 33 2.95 -0.72 -7.30
CA PRO A 33 1.59 -0.91 -7.78
C PRO A 33 0.83 0.40 -7.99
N ASN A 34 -0.22 0.33 -8.80
CA ASN A 34 -1.11 1.47 -9.05
C ASN A 34 -2.18 1.58 -7.96
N ILE A 35 -2.34 2.78 -7.41
CA ILE A 35 -3.43 3.10 -6.48
C ILE A 35 -4.72 3.26 -7.30
N ARG A 36 -5.71 2.38 -7.12
CA ARG A 36 -7.02 2.51 -7.79
C ARG A 36 -8.07 3.27 -6.99
N GLY A 37 -7.85 3.41 -5.70
CA GLY A 37 -8.81 4.07 -4.81
C GLY A 37 -8.21 4.38 -3.46
N LYS A 38 -8.97 5.15 -2.69
CA LYS A 38 -8.63 5.52 -1.33
C LYS A 38 -8.57 4.28 -0.44
N ILE A 39 -7.47 4.10 0.29
CA ILE A 39 -7.28 2.95 1.17
C ILE A 39 -7.75 3.28 2.59
N THR A 40 -9.02 3.02 2.89
CA THR A 40 -9.61 3.27 4.21
C THR A 40 -9.87 1.97 4.98
N GLY A 41 -9.58 1.98 6.29
CA GLY A 41 -10.33 1.16 7.25
C GLY A 41 -10.28 -0.36 7.07
N GLY A 42 -9.22 -0.91 6.47
CA GLY A 42 -8.96 -2.35 6.49
C GLY A 42 -9.48 -3.16 5.29
N ARG A 43 -10.01 -2.52 4.25
CA ARG A 43 -10.27 -3.20 2.97
C ARG A 43 -9.90 -2.32 1.80
N SER A 44 -8.90 -2.74 1.06
CA SER A 44 -8.51 -2.12 -0.20
C SER A 44 -7.83 -3.12 -1.09
N GLN A 45 -7.88 -2.85 -2.38
CA GLN A 45 -7.33 -3.70 -3.41
C GLN A 45 -6.20 -2.96 -4.11
N ILE A 46 -5.03 -3.59 -4.11
CA ILE A 46 -3.85 -3.14 -4.82
C ILE A 46 -3.61 -4.19 -5.90
N GLU A 47 -3.45 -3.76 -7.15
CA GLU A 47 -3.25 -4.62 -8.32
C GLU A 47 -1.93 -4.27 -9.02
N GLY A 48 -1.42 -5.20 -9.82
CA GLY A 48 -0.16 -5.04 -10.53
C GLY A 48 1.06 -5.47 -9.74
N MET A 49 0.88 -6.41 -8.79
CA MET A 49 1.99 -7.14 -8.17
C MET A 49 2.42 -8.27 -9.10
N GLU A 50 3.72 -8.51 -9.22
CA GLU A 50 4.25 -9.54 -10.11
C GLU A 50 4.01 -10.95 -9.55
N ASN A 51 3.94 -11.09 -8.23
CA ASN A 51 3.81 -12.37 -7.54
C ASN A 51 3.06 -12.24 -6.19
N ILE A 52 2.73 -13.39 -5.59
CA ILE A 52 2.03 -13.49 -4.29
C ILE A 52 2.90 -13.02 -3.11
N GLU A 53 4.22 -13.14 -3.19
CA GLU A 53 5.11 -12.77 -2.08
C GLU A 53 5.11 -11.25 -1.86
N GLU A 54 5.02 -10.44 -2.93
CA GLU A 54 4.79 -9.00 -2.84
C GLU A 54 3.50 -8.65 -2.08
N ALA A 55 2.42 -9.41 -2.32
CA ALA A 55 1.15 -9.19 -1.66
C ALA A 55 1.21 -9.48 -0.16
N ARG A 56 1.89 -10.58 0.20
CA ARG A 56 2.11 -10.97 1.59
C ARG A 56 3.01 -9.96 2.32
N LEU A 57 4.06 -9.46 1.69
CA LEU A 57 4.94 -8.45 2.28
C LEU A 57 4.19 -7.14 2.54
N LEU A 58 3.41 -6.69 1.56
CA LEU A 58 2.56 -5.51 1.72
C LEU A 58 1.58 -5.68 2.88
N GLU A 59 0.97 -6.86 3.03
CA GLU A 59 0.14 -7.17 4.19
C GLU A 59 0.91 -7.03 5.51
N ILE A 60 2.15 -7.54 5.58
CA ILE A 60 3.01 -7.45 6.76
C ILE A 60 3.32 -5.98 7.09
N ILE A 61 3.71 -5.17 6.10
CA ILE A 61 4.01 -3.74 6.27
C ILE A 61 2.78 -2.99 6.79
N LEU A 62 1.60 -3.26 6.21
CA LEU A 62 0.35 -2.65 6.65
C LEU A 62 -0.07 -3.09 8.07
N LYS A 63 0.30 -4.30 8.50
CA LYS A 63 0.07 -4.79 9.87
C LYS A 63 1.05 -4.21 10.88
N ALA A 64 2.32 -4.08 10.50
CA ALA A 64 3.41 -3.60 11.35
C ALA A 64 3.34 -2.09 11.64
N GLY A 65 2.75 -1.30 10.74
CA GLY A 65 2.42 0.12 10.98
C GLY A 65 1.15 0.33 11.79
#